data_AF-A0A8J3AGZ7-F1
#
_entry.id   AF-A0A8J3AGZ7-F1
#
_cell.length_a   1.000
_cell.length_b   1.000
_cell.length_c   1.000
_cell.angle_alpha   90.00
_cell.angle_beta   90.00
_cell.angle_gamma   90.00
#
_symmetry.space_group_name_H-M   'P 1'
#
loop_
_entity.id
_entity.type
_entity.pdbx_description
1 polymer ?
#
loop_
_entity_poly.entity_id
_entity_poly.type
_entity_poly.pdbx_seq_one_letter_code
_entity_poly.pdbx_strand_id
1 'polypeptide(L)'
;MKKNIRKLSMIAISSFLLLSGCIEVNAKNESKDNVNLKNTSAYRKQSNITSKLDSIQDEVNKLTLKEKIGQMIIAGFDGTTSSNAKDLIKNYKLGGVIFFGPNVKSTSQLVNLTNEIKTFNKNNKVPLFVSVDQEGGRVNRMPSTVLNTPSARTIGNKNNEKYAFNIGNMISKELSSFGFNTDFSPVLDIQSNPKNTVIGDRSFGSSSSVVSKMGESMMEGIRKGNTIPVIKHFPGHGNTSVDSHLELPIVNKDLLSLKKFELIPFSNAIKNHADMVMVAHILVKKIDSKYPASMSKTVITDLLRKQYGFNGVIITDDMSMGAIAKHYTLNNAAVRSINAGSNIILIGHGNQNVRSVYNSLYKAVQNHTISEDKINKSVYKILSLKQKYKLNNNNVPPVNVMSLNKQIKQTIANNNKTSNIQITLKKNIATKAKDGKIINAEFNVMNTNIETIWNKWGKEDSSAYVAAAKGTYSTYLKKNVVFGYEKGHKIFELRSFDPRLKYLSINDIKNHFGSPSSEYITSNNEKIITYSISSNMLKFVFPLKNQNIKLDHYSIYNPEIAKNNMSK
;
A
#
# COMPACT_ATOMS: atom_id res chain seq x y z
N MET A 1 -66.94 25.83 32.48
CA MET A 1 -68.12 24.96 32.25
C MET A 1 -67.66 23.82 31.34
N LYS A 2 -67.34 22.61 31.86
CA LYS A 2 -68.20 21.39 31.93
C LYS A 2 -68.93 21.11 30.60
N LYS A 3 -68.96 19.92 29.98
CA LYS A 3 -68.52 18.53 30.27
C LYS A 3 -68.96 17.67 29.03
N ASN A 4 -68.27 16.64 28.53
CA ASN A 4 -68.48 15.19 28.81
C ASN A 4 -67.63 14.38 27.80
N ILE A 5 -66.73 13.42 28.13
CA ILE A 5 -66.81 12.10 28.82
C ILE A 5 -67.16 10.91 27.89
N ARG A 6 -66.21 9.96 27.71
CA ARG A 6 -66.19 8.54 28.22
C ARG A 6 -64.85 7.87 27.82
N LYS A 7 -63.98 7.50 28.79
CA LYS A 7 -63.69 6.14 29.37
C LYS A 7 -62.88 5.22 28.42
N LEU A 8 -61.83 4.46 28.78
CA LEU A 8 -61.51 3.70 30.01
C LEU A 8 -60.03 3.18 29.99
N SER A 9 -59.38 3.04 31.17
CA SER A 9 -58.39 2.01 31.65
C SER A 9 -57.13 1.65 30.83
N MET A 10 -55.94 1.23 31.34
CA MET A 10 -55.39 0.89 32.68
C MET A 10 -53.85 0.67 32.53
N ILE A 11 -53.07 0.83 33.64
CA ILE A 11 -51.78 0.18 33.99
C ILE A 11 -50.51 0.64 33.22
N ALA A 12 -49.30 0.85 33.77
CA ALA A 12 -48.68 1.07 35.09
C ALA A 12 -47.17 1.37 34.80
N ILE A 13 -46.52 2.39 35.41
CA ILE A 13 -45.51 2.31 36.51
C ILE A 13 -44.23 1.52 36.10
N SER A 14 -42.96 1.93 36.25
CA SER A 14 -42.24 3.00 36.95
C SER A 14 -40.77 3.09 36.49
N SER A 15 -40.19 4.28 36.66
CA SER A 15 -38.77 4.63 36.76
C SER A 15 -38.18 4.30 38.15
N PHE A 16 -36.85 4.10 38.29
CA PHE A 16 -35.95 4.47 39.44
C PHE A 16 -34.51 3.96 39.11
N LEU A 17 -33.40 4.72 39.08
CA LEU A 17 -32.63 5.57 40.02
C LEU A 17 -31.81 4.85 41.13
N LEU A 18 -30.48 4.89 40.94
CA LEU A 18 -29.37 5.17 41.89
C LEU A 18 -28.83 4.17 42.96
N LEU A 19 -27.55 4.46 43.28
CA LEU A 19 -26.65 4.08 44.41
C LEU A 19 -25.75 2.84 44.15
N SER A 20 -24.43 2.98 43.92
CA SER A 20 -23.29 3.37 44.80
C SER A 20 -22.89 2.32 45.83
N GLY A 21 -21.62 1.91 45.81
CA GLY A 21 -21.01 1.07 46.86
C GLY A 21 -19.56 0.69 46.55
N CYS A 22 -18.62 1.57 46.94
CA CYS A 22 -17.21 1.23 47.15
C CYS A 22 -17.08 0.49 48.49
N ILE A 23 -16.31 -0.61 48.55
CA ILE A 23 -15.60 -1.04 49.77
C ILE A 23 -14.23 -1.62 49.35
N GLU A 24 -13.17 -0.89 49.71
CA GLU A 24 -11.84 -1.42 49.98
C GLU A 24 -11.83 -2.02 51.39
N VAL A 25 -11.27 -3.21 51.58
CA VAL A 25 -10.59 -3.58 52.84
C VAL A 25 -9.30 -4.31 52.51
N ASN A 26 -8.24 -3.76 53.09
CA ASN A 26 -6.86 -4.18 53.10
C ASN A 26 -6.62 -5.04 54.35
N ALA A 27 -5.78 -6.09 54.29
CA ALA A 27 -4.79 -6.50 55.32
C ALA A 27 -4.53 -8.02 55.43
N LYS A 28 -3.26 -8.37 55.15
CA LYS A 28 -2.28 -9.14 55.94
C LYS A 28 -2.47 -10.64 56.30
N ASN A 29 -1.44 -11.37 55.86
CA ASN A 29 -0.58 -12.37 56.54
C ASN A 29 -1.08 -13.77 56.95
N GLU A 30 -0.39 -14.73 56.32
CA GLU A 30 0.28 -15.93 56.86
C GLU A 30 -0.51 -16.92 57.74
N SER A 31 -0.65 -18.14 57.23
CA SER A 31 -0.13 -19.33 57.90
C SER A 31 0.07 -20.50 56.92
N LYS A 32 1.20 -21.17 57.06
CA LYS A 32 1.53 -22.46 56.46
C LYS A 32 0.62 -23.54 57.05
N ASP A 33 0.14 -24.47 56.23
CA ASP A 33 -0.03 -25.86 56.63
C ASP A 33 0.04 -26.80 55.43
N ASN A 34 0.94 -27.78 55.53
CA ASN A 34 1.14 -28.90 54.62
C ASN A 34 0.24 -30.07 55.07
N VAL A 35 -0.77 -30.46 54.30
CA VAL A 35 -1.28 -31.86 54.34
C VAL A 35 -1.75 -32.32 52.96
N ASN A 36 -0.90 -33.16 52.37
CA ASN A 36 -1.16 -34.45 51.74
C ASN A 36 -2.14 -34.61 50.55
N LEU A 37 -1.56 -35.06 49.44
CA LEU A 37 -2.18 -35.61 48.24
C LEU A 37 -2.84 -36.96 48.53
N LYS A 38 -4.12 -37.13 48.13
CA LYS A 38 -4.59 -38.17 47.19
C LYS A 38 -6.11 -38.20 47.08
N ASN A 39 -6.57 -38.45 45.84
CA ASN A 39 -7.90 -38.87 45.40
C ASN A 39 -8.99 -37.77 45.34
N THR A 40 -9.78 -37.60 44.29
CA THR A 40 -9.91 -38.30 42.99
C THR A 40 -10.86 -37.47 42.11
N SER A 41 -10.52 -37.32 40.83
CA SER A 41 -11.43 -37.34 39.69
C SER A 41 -12.82 -36.67 39.81
N ALA A 42 -12.89 -35.33 39.75
CA ALA A 42 -14.15 -34.65 39.40
C ALA A 42 -13.98 -33.23 38.81
N TYR A 43 -12.81 -32.84 38.28
CA TYR A 43 -12.66 -31.57 37.57
C TYR A 43 -11.69 -31.72 36.39
N ARG A 44 -12.12 -32.49 35.39
CA ARG A 44 -11.45 -32.55 34.08
C ARG A 44 -12.52 -32.62 32.99
N LYS A 45 -13.18 -31.48 32.74
CA LYS A 45 -13.82 -31.24 31.45
C LYS A 45 -13.83 -29.75 31.15
N GLN A 46 -13.35 -29.46 29.93
CA GLN A 46 -13.44 -28.20 29.22
C GLN A 46 -12.47 -27.06 29.60
N SER A 47 -11.19 -27.26 29.28
CA SER A 47 -10.43 -26.19 28.61
C SER A 47 -9.60 -26.74 27.45
N ASN A 48 -10.23 -27.54 26.59
CA ASN A 48 -9.72 -27.76 25.23
C ASN A 48 -10.09 -26.52 24.40
N ILE A 49 -9.41 -25.40 24.67
CA ILE A 49 -9.19 -24.41 23.63
C ILE A 49 -8.16 -25.07 22.72
N THR A 50 -8.64 -25.64 21.61
CA THR A 50 -7.79 -26.03 20.49
C THR A 50 -6.98 -24.82 20.08
N SER A 51 -5.75 -24.71 20.59
CA SER A 51 -4.73 -23.83 20.03
C SER A 51 -4.63 -24.19 18.56
N LYS A 52 -5.09 -23.30 17.70
CA LYS A 52 -4.85 -23.40 16.26
C LYS A 52 -3.33 -23.55 16.11
N LEU A 53 -2.84 -24.75 15.77
CA LEU A 53 -1.41 -24.99 15.65
C LEU A 53 -0.85 -23.94 14.69
N ASP A 54 0.18 -23.21 15.14
CA ASP A 54 0.91 -22.29 14.30
C ASP A 54 1.74 -23.12 13.31
N SER A 55 1.15 -23.39 12.13
CA SER A 55 1.77 -24.23 11.10
C SER A 55 3.14 -23.73 10.66
N ILE A 56 3.40 -22.43 10.77
CA ILE A 56 4.70 -21.84 10.43
C ILE A 56 5.71 -22.19 11.50
N GLN A 57 5.34 -22.09 12.78
CA GLN A 57 6.22 -22.48 13.88
C GLN A 57 6.59 -23.97 13.79
N ASP A 58 5.63 -24.83 13.41
CA ASP A 58 5.90 -26.26 13.17
C ASP A 58 6.89 -26.46 12.01
N GLU A 59 6.77 -25.67 10.94
CA GLU A 59 7.71 -25.71 9.82
C GLU A 59 9.11 -25.28 10.24
N VAL A 60 9.24 -24.19 11.01
CA VAL A 60 10.53 -23.73 11.59
C VAL A 60 11.16 -24.84 12.44
N ASN A 61 10.38 -25.52 13.28
CA ASN A 61 10.87 -26.57 14.16
C ASN A 61 11.35 -27.82 13.40
N LYS A 62 10.82 -28.05 12.19
CA LYS A 62 11.21 -29.17 11.30
C LYS A 62 12.47 -28.88 10.47
N LEU A 63 12.99 -27.65 10.47
CA LEU A 63 14.22 -27.30 9.80
C LEU A 63 15.42 -27.56 10.72
N THR A 64 16.48 -28.12 10.17
CA THR A 64 17.79 -28.16 10.84
C THR A 64 18.36 -26.74 10.99
N LEU A 65 19.29 -26.54 11.93
CA LEU A 65 19.99 -25.25 12.07
C LEU A 65 20.64 -24.81 10.74
N LYS A 66 21.23 -25.76 10.00
CA LYS A 66 21.83 -25.52 8.68
C LYS A 66 20.81 -25.00 7.66
N GLU A 67 19.61 -25.59 7.61
CA GLU A 67 18.54 -25.11 6.75
C GLU A 67 18.03 -23.73 7.18
N LYS A 68 17.89 -23.49 8.49
CA LYS A 68 17.50 -22.19 9.05
C LYS A 68 18.48 -21.09 8.66
N ILE A 69 19.79 -21.33 8.77
CA ILE A 69 20.82 -20.38 8.30
C ILE A 69 20.72 -20.16 6.79
N GLY A 70 20.51 -21.21 6.00
CA GLY A 70 20.28 -21.10 4.56
C GLY A 70 19.14 -20.17 4.23
N GLN A 71 18.01 -20.28 4.93
CA GLN A 71 16.84 -19.42 4.74
C GLN A 71 17.10 -17.92 4.98
N MET A 72 18.13 -17.59 5.75
CA MET A 72 18.52 -16.21 6.08
C MET A 72 19.50 -15.61 5.07
N ILE A 73 19.73 -16.26 3.93
CA ILE A 73 20.64 -15.78 2.88
C ILE A 73 19.90 -15.72 1.54
N ILE A 74 20.03 -14.57 0.86
CA ILE A 74 19.75 -14.42 -0.56
C ILE A 74 21.09 -14.17 -1.26
N ALA A 75 21.38 -14.95 -2.30
CA ALA A 75 22.66 -14.89 -3.00
C ALA A 75 22.48 -14.56 -4.49
N GLY A 76 23.39 -13.77 -5.06
CA GLY A 76 23.58 -13.72 -6.50
C GLY A 76 24.46 -14.86 -6.99
N PHE A 77 24.61 -14.95 -8.31
CA PHE A 77 25.44 -15.94 -8.98
C PHE A 77 25.93 -15.38 -10.32
N ASP A 78 27.08 -15.86 -10.78
CA ASP A 78 27.71 -15.34 -12.00
C ASP A 78 27.21 -16.07 -13.25
N GLY A 79 27.18 -15.33 -14.37
CA GLY A 79 26.90 -15.87 -15.69
C GLY A 79 25.41 -16.03 -16.03
N THR A 80 25.14 -16.59 -17.21
CA THR A 80 23.79 -16.73 -17.77
C THR A 80 23.20 -18.14 -17.62
N THR A 81 23.90 -19.02 -16.88
CA THR A 81 23.50 -20.41 -16.63
C THR A 81 23.35 -20.67 -15.14
N SER A 82 22.58 -21.71 -14.79
CA SER A 82 22.24 -22.03 -13.40
C SER A 82 23.36 -22.75 -12.63
N SER A 83 24.46 -23.13 -13.31
CA SER A 83 25.55 -23.94 -12.75
C SER A 83 26.14 -23.35 -11.47
N ASN A 84 26.32 -22.03 -11.43
CA ASN A 84 26.88 -21.33 -10.27
C ASN A 84 25.90 -21.20 -9.10
N ALA A 85 24.58 -21.30 -9.35
CA ALA A 85 23.56 -21.26 -8.31
C ALA A 85 23.25 -22.66 -7.72
N LYS A 86 23.50 -23.73 -8.50
CA LYS A 86 23.10 -25.11 -8.17
C LYS A 86 23.61 -25.58 -6.81
N ASP A 87 24.91 -25.44 -6.55
CA ASP A 87 25.55 -25.87 -5.30
C ASP A 87 24.96 -25.13 -4.09
N LEU A 88 24.85 -23.81 -4.20
CA LEU A 88 24.30 -22.97 -3.14
C LEU A 88 22.84 -23.36 -2.81
N ILE A 89 21.99 -23.55 -3.81
CA ILE A 89 20.59 -23.93 -3.60
C ILE A 89 20.49 -25.33 -2.98
N LYS A 90 21.19 -26.32 -3.54
CA LYS A 90 21.03 -27.72 -3.13
C LYS A 90 21.67 -28.03 -1.79
N ASN A 91 22.88 -27.51 -1.55
CA ASN A 91 23.70 -27.89 -0.40
C ASN A 91 23.61 -26.88 0.75
N TYR A 92 23.43 -25.59 0.46
CA TYR A 92 23.31 -24.54 1.48
C TYR A 92 21.86 -24.13 1.76
N LYS A 93 20.88 -24.70 1.02
CA LYS A 93 19.44 -24.55 1.29
C LYS A 93 19.00 -23.08 1.38
N LEU A 94 19.51 -22.27 0.46
CA LEU A 94 19.32 -20.82 0.46
C LEU A 94 17.84 -20.41 0.55
N GLY A 95 17.61 -19.27 1.19
CA GLY A 95 16.29 -18.64 1.27
C GLY A 95 15.85 -18.05 -0.06
N GLY A 96 16.79 -17.67 -0.91
CA GLY A 96 16.51 -17.17 -2.24
C GLY A 96 17.76 -16.86 -3.06
N VAL A 97 17.50 -16.36 -4.26
CA VAL A 97 18.52 -15.85 -5.18
C VAL A 97 18.16 -14.46 -5.70
N ILE A 98 19.15 -13.65 -6.03
CA ILE A 98 18.99 -12.37 -6.73
C ILE A 98 19.63 -12.45 -8.13
N PHE A 99 18.95 -11.90 -9.12
CA PHE A 99 19.45 -11.77 -10.48
C PHE A 99 19.95 -10.34 -10.73
N PHE A 100 21.05 -10.24 -11.47
CA PHE A 100 21.65 -9.01 -11.97
C PHE A 100 21.65 -8.98 -13.50
N GLY A 101 22.04 -7.83 -14.07
CA GLY A 101 22.11 -7.64 -15.51
C GLY A 101 22.92 -8.72 -16.25
N PRO A 102 24.11 -9.13 -15.74
CA PRO A 102 24.92 -10.19 -16.35
C PRO A 102 24.22 -11.56 -16.43
N ASN A 103 23.13 -11.80 -15.69
CA ASN A 103 22.37 -13.05 -15.76
C ASN A 103 21.37 -13.07 -16.93
N VAL A 104 21.12 -11.93 -17.58
CA VAL A 104 20.01 -11.73 -18.52
C VAL A 104 20.52 -11.50 -19.94
N LYS A 105 20.32 -12.50 -20.81
CA LYS A 105 20.71 -12.46 -22.22
C LYS A 105 19.52 -12.33 -23.18
N SER A 106 18.46 -13.09 -22.95
CA SER A 106 17.26 -13.08 -23.78
C SER A 106 16.04 -13.55 -23.00
N THR A 107 14.84 -13.33 -23.54
CA THR A 107 13.57 -13.78 -22.92
C THR A 107 13.56 -15.28 -22.66
N SER A 108 13.90 -16.11 -23.65
CA SER A 108 13.88 -17.57 -23.50
C SER A 108 14.94 -18.05 -22.52
N GLN A 109 16.15 -17.47 -22.58
CA GLN A 109 17.22 -17.82 -21.64
C GLN A 109 16.83 -17.49 -20.20
N LEU A 110 16.24 -16.32 -19.93
CA LEU A 110 15.86 -15.92 -18.58
C LEU A 110 14.75 -16.81 -17.98
N VAL A 111 13.75 -17.19 -18.79
CA VAL A 111 12.70 -18.13 -18.39
C VAL A 111 13.31 -19.50 -18.05
N ASN A 112 14.19 -20.02 -18.91
CA ASN A 112 14.87 -21.30 -18.67
C ASN A 112 15.73 -21.27 -17.41
N LEU A 113 16.55 -20.22 -17.25
CA LEU A 113 17.40 -20.02 -16.07
C LEU A 113 16.58 -20.00 -14.77
N THR A 114 15.46 -19.27 -14.76
CA THR A 114 14.58 -19.19 -13.59
C THR A 114 13.91 -20.53 -13.27
N ASN A 115 13.45 -21.26 -14.30
CA ASN A 115 12.86 -22.59 -14.15
C ASN A 115 13.88 -23.63 -13.66
N GLU A 116 15.13 -23.58 -14.13
CA GLU A 116 16.21 -24.44 -13.63
C GLU A 116 16.51 -24.20 -12.15
N ILE A 117 16.61 -22.93 -11.74
CA ILE A 117 16.79 -22.54 -10.33
C ILE A 117 15.67 -23.09 -9.45
N LYS A 118 14.42 -22.91 -9.87
CA LYS A 118 13.25 -23.46 -9.15
C LYS A 118 13.29 -24.98 -9.09
N THR A 119 13.71 -25.63 -10.17
CA THR A 119 13.87 -27.09 -10.24
C THR A 119 14.92 -27.61 -9.26
N PHE A 120 16.04 -26.90 -9.06
CA PHE A 120 17.02 -27.27 -8.05
C PHE A 120 16.47 -27.26 -6.61
N ASN A 121 15.46 -26.42 -6.35
CA ASN A 121 14.79 -26.31 -5.06
C ASN A 121 13.53 -27.17 -4.93
N LYS A 122 13.11 -27.92 -5.97
CA LYS A 122 11.82 -28.64 -6.02
C LYS A 122 11.62 -29.62 -4.85
N ASN A 123 12.70 -30.24 -4.36
CA ASN A 123 12.65 -31.22 -3.26
C ASN A 123 12.84 -30.58 -1.87
N ASN A 124 13.08 -29.27 -1.78
CA ASN A 124 13.16 -28.57 -0.51
C ASN A 124 11.75 -28.15 -0.06
N LYS A 125 11.51 -28.18 1.26
CA LYS A 125 10.20 -27.85 1.87
C LYS A 125 9.79 -26.41 1.61
N VAL A 126 10.77 -25.50 1.57
CA VAL A 126 10.54 -24.05 1.49
C VAL A 126 10.85 -23.53 0.08
N PRO A 127 9.93 -22.78 -0.56
CA PRO A 127 10.17 -22.17 -1.87
C PRO A 127 11.22 -21.04 -1.81
N LEU A 128 11.89 -20.75 -2.92
CA LEU A 128 12.87 -19.65 -3.00
C LEU A 128 12.19 -18.28 -3.12
N PHE A 129 12.79 -17.25 -2.52
CA PHE A 129 12.70 -15.91 -3.09
C PHE A 129 13.49 -15.90 -4.40
N VAL A 130 12.85 -15.50 -5.49
CA VAL A 130 13.49 -15.28 -6.79
C VAL A 130 13.38 -13.78 -7.04
N SER A 131 14.48 -13.09 -6.83
CA SER A 131 14.52 -11.63 -6.66
C SER A 131 15.33 -10.92 -7.73
N VAL A 132 15.05 -9.63 -7.91
CA VAL A 132 15.72 -8.74 -8.86
C VAL A 132 15.52 -7.28 -8.46
N ASP A 133 16.40 -6.39 -8.90
CA ASP A 133 16.20 -4.93 -8.85
C ASP A 133 15.50 -4.44 -10.13
N GLN A 134 14.17 -4.48 -10.19
CA GLN A 134 13.39 -3.97 -11.31
C GLN A 134 12.67 -2.67 -10.93
N GLU A 135 13.43 -1.58 -10.81
CA GLU A 135 12.89 -0.28 -10.41
C GLU A 135 12.22 0.47 -11.58
N GLY A 136 12.58 0.11 -12.81
CA GLY A 136 12.28 0.89 -14.02
C GLY A 136 13.35 1.95 -14.30
N GLY A 137 13.25 2.63 -15.44
CA GLY A 137 14.26 3.59 -15.88
C GLY A 137 15.64 2.94 -16.01
N ARG A 138 16.70 3.56 -15.48
CA ARG A 138 18.06 3.02 -15.64
C ARG A 138 18.36 1.76 -14.82
N VAL A 139 17.58 1.47 -13.77
CA VAL A 139 17.68 0.22 -13.00
C VAL A 139 16.60 -0.73 -13.50
N ASN A 140 16.86 -1.27 -14.69
CA ASN A 140 16.08 -2.29 -15.37
C ASN A 140 16.98 -3.52 -15.57
N ARG A 141 16.43 -4.70 -15.31
CA ARG A 141 17.13 -5.99 -15.43
C ARG A 141 16.42 -6.94 -16.39
N MET A 142 15.36 -6.48 -17.06
CA MET A 142 14.61 -7.31 -17.98
C MET A 142 15.30 -7.38 -19.35
N PRO A 143 15.07 -8.44 -20.14
CA PRO A 143 15.64 -8.57 -21.47
C PRO A 143 15.35 -7.34 -22.34
N SER A 144 16.28 -6.97 -23.22
CA SER A 144 16.15 -5.78 -24.09
C SER A 144 14.91 -5.78 -25.00
N THR A 145 14.32 -6.95 -25.25
CA THR A 145 13.08 -7.11 -26.00
C THR A 145 11.83 -6.70 -25.21
N VAL A 146 11.93 -6.60 -23.87
CA VAL A 146 10.84 -6.14 -23.00
C VAL A 146 10.94 -4.63 -22.84
N LEU A 147 9.83 -3.92 -23.04
CA LEU A 147 9.79 -2.48 -22.94
C LEU A 147 10.02 -2.04 -21.50
N ASN A 148 10.95 -1.12 -21.31
CA ASN A 148 11.25 -0.57 -19.99
C ASN A 148 10.11 0.31 -19.44
N THR A 149 9.87 0.23 -18.14
CA THR A 149 8.96 1.13 -17.42
C THR A 149 9.66 2.47 -17.10
N PRO A 150 8.91 3.55 -16.83
CA PRO A 150 9.48 4.86 -16.55
C PRO A 150 10.30 4.87 -15.26
N SER A 151 11.31 5.75 -15.16
CA SER A 151 12.04 5.97 -13.91
C SER A 151 11.11 6.49 -12.81
N ALA A 152 11.48 6.23 -11.55
CA ALA A 152 10.76 6.76 -10.39
C ALA A 152 10.60 8.29 -10.47
N ARG A 153 11.63 9.04 -10.92
CA ARG A 153 11.52 10.48 -11.16
C ARG A 153 10.43 10.84 -12.16
N THR A 154 10.31 10.09 -13.26
CA THR A 154 9.27 10.31 -14.26
C THR A 154 7.88 10.07 -13.67
N ILE A 155 7.73 9.05 -12.84
CA ILE A 155 6.50 8.75 -12.11
C ILE A 155 6.19 9.87 -11.11
N GLY A 156 7.20 10.32 -10.35
CA GLY A 156 7.06 11.34 -9.33
C GLY A 156 6.73 12.72 -9.87
N ASN A 157 7.31 13.11 -11.00
CA ASN A 157 6.97 14.35 -11.70
C ASN A 157 5.51 14.41 -12.17
N LYS A 158 4.85 13.26 -12.32
CA LYS A 158 3.41 13.19 -12.62
C LYS A 158 2.54 13.37 -11.39
N ASN A 159 3.09 13.13 -10.20
CA ASN A 159 2.42 13.26 -8.89
C ASN A 159 1.01 12.64 -8.89
N ASN A 160 0.90 11.42 -9.43
CA ASN A 160 -0.36 10.70 -9.61
C ASN A 160 -0.25 9.29 -9.01
N GLU A 161 -0.89 9.10 -7.86
CA GLU A 161 -0.85 7.86 -7.07
C GLU A 161 -1.38 6.66 -7.88
N LYS A 162 -2.47 6.86 -8.63
CA LYS A 162 -3.03 5.80 -9.48
C LYS A 162 -2.08 5.40 -10.60
N TYR A 163 -1.34 6.36 -11.17
CA TYR A 163 -0.32 6.05 -12.17
C TYR A 163 0.82 5.24 -11.56
N ALA A 164 1.35 5.67 -10.40
CA ALA A 164 2.40 4.93 -9.68
C ALA A 164 1.96 3.50 -9.31
N PHE A 165 0.73 3.32 -8.81
CA PHE A 165 0.13 2.01 -8.54
C PHE A 165 0.05 1.14 -9.79
N ASN A 166 -0.43 1.68 -10.90
CA ASN A 166 -0.55 0.92 -12.14
C ASN A 166 0.81 0.49 -12.70
N ILE A 167 1.84 1.35 -12.59
CA ILE A 167 3.21 0.99 -12.95
C ILE A 167 3.74 -0.12 -12.05
N GLY A 168 3.57 -0.02 -10.73
CA GLY A 168 3.98 -1.08 -9.81
C GLY A 168 3.30 -2.44 -10.10
N ASN A 169 2.00 -2.44 -10.41
CA ASN A 169 1.28 -3.66 -10.79
C ASN A 169 1.81 -4.22 -12.13
N MET A 170 2.10 -3.36 -13.11
CA MET A 170 2.68 -3.77 -14.38
C MET A 170 4.08 -4.39 -14.19
N ILE A 171 4.93 -3.81 -13.35
CA ILE A 171 6.24 -4.41 -13.00
C ILE A 171 6.04 -5.79 -12.37
N SER A 172 5.11 -5.95 -11.43
CA SER A 172 4.83 -7.26 -10.85
C SER A 172 4.38 -8.29 -11.89
N LYS A 173 3.57 -7.88 -12.88
CA LYS A 173 3.11 -8.76 -13.96
C LYS A 173 4.27 -9.13 -14.90
N GLU A 174 5.14 -8.19 -15.21
CA GLU A 174 6.38 -8.43 -15.95
C GLU A 174 7.26 -9.45 -15.22
N LEU A 175 7.58 -9.20 -13.94
CA LEU A 175 8.41 -10.05 -13.10
C LEU A 175 7.86 -11.47 -12.94
N SER A 176 6.57 -11.60 -12.61
CA SER A 176 5.92 -12.91 -12.47
C SER A 176 5.92 -13.72 -13.77
N SER A 177 5.87 -13.05 -14.94
CA SER A 177 5.98 -13.72 -16.24
C SER A 177 7.34 -14.40 -16.43
N PHE A 178 8.41 -13.86 -15.84
CA PHE A 178 9.74 -14.46 -15.83
C PHE A 178 10.00 -15.37 -14.62
N GLY A 179 9.02 -15.51 -13.72
CA GLY A 179 9.12 -16.38 -12.55
C GLY A 179 9.74 -15.75 -11.31
N PHE A 180 10.03 -14.45 -11.34
CA PHE A 180 10.38 -13.66 -10.14
C PHE A 180 9.17 -13.51 -9.22
N ASN A 181 9.45 -13.36 -7.93
CA ASN A 181 8.41 -13.22 -6.91
C ASN A 181 8.75 -12.17 -5.84
N THR A 182 9.92 -11.55 -5.92
CA THR A 182 10.37 -10.49 -5.02
C THR A 182 11.04 -9.41 -5.87
N ASP A 183 10.67 -8.16 -5.64
CA ASP A 183 11.26 -7.01 -6.34
C ASP A 183 11.88 -6.07 -5.32
N PHE A 184 13.14 -5.72 -5.53
CA PHE A 184 13.83 -4.76 -4.69
C PHE A 184 13.45 -3.33 -5.10
N SER A 185 12.17 -3.02 -4.91
CA SER A 185 11.50 -1.79 -5.31
C SER A 185 10.25 -1.63 -4.43
N PRO A 186 9.80 -0.40 -4.12
CA PRO A 186 10.29 0.89 -4.62
C PRO A 186 11.40 1.54 -3.78
N VAL A 187 12.15 2.45 -4.42
CA VAL A 187 13.10 3.35 -3.76
C VAL A 187 12.34 4.50 -3.09
N LEU A 188 12.43 4.57 -1.76
CA LEU A 188 11.83 5.60 -0.91
C LEU A 188 12.82 6.67 -0.45
N ASP A 189 14.02 6.68 -1.02
CA ASP A 189 14.99 7.74 -0.78
C ASP A 189 14.51 9.07 -1.34
N ILE A 190 14.65 10.15 -0.56
CA ILE A 190 14.39 11.50 -1.02
C ILE A 190 15.69 12.09 -1.55
N GLN A 191 15.75 12.39 -2.85
CA GLN A 191 16.92 13.04 -3.44
C GLN A 191 16.99 14.51 -3.00
N SER A 192 17.59 14.74 -1.84
CA SER A 192 17.80 16.08 -1.27
C SER A 192 19.16 16.66 -1.56
N ASN A 193 20.14 15.80 -1.87
CA ASN A 193 21.42 16.21 -2.42
C ASN A 193 21.40 16.06 -3.95
N PRO A 194 21.41 17.17 -4.73
CA PRO A 194 21.44 17.10 -6.19
C PRO A 194 22.68 16.40 -6.75
N LYS A 195 23.79 16.36 -5.99
CA LYS A 195 25.03 15.66 -6.37
C LYS A 195 24.95 14.15 -6.16
N ASN A 196 23.89 13.64 -5.54
CA ASN A 196 23.68 12.21 -5.39
C ASN A 196 23.27 11.59 -6.74
N THR A 197 24.25 11.03 -7.45
CA THR A 197 24.04 10.34 -8.74
C THR A 197 23.61 8.88 -8.57
N VAL A 198 23.87 8.28 -7.40
CA VAL A 198 23.56 6.88 -7.09
C VAL A 198 22.07 6.65 -6.98
N ILE A 199 21.36 7.55 -6.29
CA ILE A 199 19.90 7.61 -6.26
C ILE A 199 19.42 8.37 -7.48
N GLY A 200 19.71 9.67 -7.59
CA GLY A 200 19.34 10.45 -8.78
C GLY A 200 17.87 10.29 -9.17
N ASP A 201 17.64 9.86 -10.41
CA ASP A 201 16.32 9.61 -11.00
C ASP A 201 15.61 8.33 -10.49
N ARG A 202 16.28 7.52 -9.67
CA ARG A 202 15.67 6.40 -8.92
C ARG A 202 14.80 6.88 -7.76
N SER A 203 14.95 8.13 -7.33
CA SER A 203 14.01 8.75 -6.42
C SER A 203 12.82 9.34 -7.18
N PHE A 204 11.62 9.21 -6.61
CA PHE A 204 10.44 9.92 -7.11
C PHE A 204 10.55 11.45 -7.01
N GLY A 205 11.39 11.97 -6.12
CA GLY A 205 11.24 13.35 -5.68
C GLY A 205 12.36 13.88 -4.80
N SER A 206 12.41 15.20 -4.68
CA SER A 206 13.15 15.89 -3.60
C SER A 206 12.24 16.26 -2.42
N SER A 207 10.94 15.96 -2.51
CA SER A 207 9.93 16.22 -1.47
C SER A 207 9.51 14.93 -0.78
N SER A 208 9.48 14.92 0.55
CA SER A 208 8.98 13.80 1.35
C SER A 208 7.54 13.43 1.01
N SER A 209 6.68 14.41 0.69
CA SER A 209 5.29 14.14 0.32
C SER A 209 5.15 13.42 -1.01
N VAL A 210 5.93 13.80 -2.04
CA VAL A 210 5.87 13.15 -3.36
C VAL A 210 6.44 11.74 -3.27
N VAL A 211 7.59 11.59 -2.62
CA VAL A 211 8.24 10.28 -2.45
C VAL A 211 7.36 9.32 -1.64
N SER A 212 6.71 9.79 -0.57
CA SER A 212 5.77 8.97 0.20
C SER A 212 4.61 8.50 -0.68
N LYS A 213 3.84 9.43 -1.25
CA LYS A 213 2.61 9.09 -2.00
C LYS A 213 2.88 8.18 -3.19
N MET A 214 3.92 8.47 -3.98
CA MET A 214 4.24 7.69 -5.17
C MET A 214 4.87 6.36 -4.81
N GLY A 215 5.79 6.34 -3.85
CA GLY A 215 6.45 5.14 -3.37
C GLY A 215 5.47 4.16 -2.74
N GLU A 216 4.58 4.63 -1.86
CA GLU A 216 3.53 3.80 -1.25
C GLU A 216 2.56 3.24 -2.30
N SER A 217 2.16 4.07 -3.26
CA SER A 217 1.29 3.63 -4.36
C SER A 217 1.96 2.56 -5.22
N MET A 218 3.24 2.73 -5.56
CA MET A 218 4.00 1.76 -6.34
C MET A 218 4.22 0.46 -5.55
N MET A 219 4.56 0.54 -4.26
CA MET A 219 4.65 -0.60 -3.34
C MET A 219 3.33 -1.39 -3.33
N GLU A 220 2.20 -0.69 -3.22
CA GLU A 220 0.87 -1.29 -3.23
C GLU A 220 0.55 -1.95 -4.58
N GLY A 221 0.97 -1.34 -5.69
CA GLY A 221 0.87 -1.91 -7.03
C GLY A 221 1.63 -3.23 -7.17
N ILE A 222 2.89 -3.25 -6.76
CA ILE A 222 3.76 -4.43 -6.77
C ILE A 222 3.12 -5.54 -5.92
N ARG A 223 2.73 -5.21 -4.69
CA ARG A 223 2.06 -6.13 -3.76
C ARG A 223 0.79 -6.73 -4.33
N LYS A 224 -0.07 -5.93 -4.97
CA LYS A 224 -1.34 -6.39 -5.56
C LYS A 224 -1.13 -7.28 -6.79
N GLY A 225 0.00 -7.15 -7.48
CA GLY A 225 0.40 -8.08 -8.53
C GLY A 225 1.00 -9.39 -8.01
N ASN A 226 1.00 -9.63 -6.70
CA ASN A 226 1.55 -10.82 -6.01
C ASN A 226 3.08 -10.97 -6.13
N THR A 227 3.81 -9.86 -6.26
CA THR A 227 5.26 -9.79 -6.05
C THR A 227 5.53 -9.11 -4.72
N ILE A 228 6.53 -9.56 -3.97
CA ILE A 228 6.92 -8.98 -2.69
C ILE A 228 7.70 -7.68 -2.94
N PRO A 229 7.18 -6.50 -2.56
CA PRO A 229 7.95 -5.26 -2.65
C PRO A 229 8.95 -5.16 -1.48
N VAL A 230 10.11 -4.58 -1.77
CA VAL A 230 11.12 -4.25 -0.76
C VAL A 230 11.41 -2.76 -0.80
N ILE A 231 10.97 -2.04 0.22
CA ILE A 231 11.21 -0.60 0.31
C ILE A 231 12.66 -0.32 0.71
N LYS A 232 13.32 0.63 0.03
CA LYS A 232 14.76 0.87 0.19
C LYS A 232 15.17 2.34 -0.03
N HIS A 233 16.30 2.82 0.48
CA HIS A 233 17.28 2.11 1.32
C HIS A 233 17.25 2.74 2.71
N PHE A 234 16.67 2.05 3.70
CA PHE A 234 16.50 2.59 5.05
C PHE A 234 17.87 2.85 5.69
N PRO A 235 18.12 3.99 6.38
CA PRO A 235 17.18 5.03 6.79
C PRO A 235 17.06 6.24 5.83
N GLY A 236 17.54 6.12 4.58
CA GLY A 236 17.50 7.17 3.56
C GLY A 236 18.89 7.47 2.98
N HIS A 237 19.09 7.16 1.70
CA HIS A 237 20.36 7.33 0.97
C HIS A 237 20.44 8.65 0.18
N GLY A 238 19.32 9.27 -0.14
CA GLY A 238 19.25 10.38 -1.11
C GLY A 238 19.93 11.70 -0.72
N ASN A 239 20.56 11.80 0.47
CA ASN A 239 21.38 12.94 0.88
C ASN A 239 22.90 12.65 0.87
N THR A 240 23.34 11.44 0.52
CA THR A 240 24.78 11.12 0.43
C THR A 240 25.40 11.71 -0.85
N SER A 241 26.72 11.91 -0.86
CA SER A 241 27.49 12.26 -2.07
C SER A 241 28.49 11.18 -2.49
N VAL A 242 28.63 10.14 -1.67
CA VAL A 242 29.55 9.01 -1.89
C VAL A 242 28.72 7.80 -2.27
N ASP A 243 29.19 7.05 -3.26
CA ASP A 243 28.54 5.82 -3.68
C ASP A 243 28.92 4.65 -2.78
N SER A 244 27.91 4.03 -2.15
CA SER A 244 28.10 2.87 -1.28
C SER A 244 28.65 1.64 -2.01
N HIS A 245 28.51 1.55 -3.34
CA HIS A 245 29.16 0.49 -4.12
C HIS A 245 30.68 0.64 -4.06
N LEU A 246 31.17 1.86 -3.92
CA LEU A 246 32.59 2.20 -3.97
C LEU A 246 33.17 2.40 -2.57
N GLU A 247 32.46 3.09 -1.68
CA GLU A 247 33.00 3.58 -0.42
C GLU A 247 31.91 3.86 0.62
N LEU A 248 32.23 3.83 1.92
CA LEU A 248 31.24 4.00 2.99
C LEU A 248 30.69 5.45 3.05
N PRO A 249 29.40 5.71 2.75
CA PRO A 249 28.84 7.04 2.85
C PRO A 249 28.58 7.41 4.32
N ILE A 250 28.92 8.66 4.67
CA ILE A 250 28.73 9.20 6.01
C ILE A 250 27.65 10.29 5.97
N VAL A 251 26.66 10.18 6.85
CA VAL A 251 25.61 11.19 7.04
C VAL A 251 25.71 11.75 8.46
N ASN A 252 25.91 13.06 8.57
CA ASN A 252 26.06 13.75 9.86
C ASN A 252 24.75 14.40 10.33
N LYS A 253 23.63 13.66 10.28
CA LYS A 253 22.30 14.09 10.74
C LYS A 253 21.91 13.40 12.03
N ASP A 254 21.25 14.14 12.93
CA ASP A 254 20.63 13.56 14.11
C ASP A 254 19.27 12.90 13.79
N LEU A 255 18.77 12.11 14.74
CA LEU A 255 17.52 11.36 14.57
C LEU A 255 16.30 12.26 14.35
N LEU A 256 16.23 13.43 14.99
CA LEU A 256 15.11 14.36 14.83
C LEU A 256 15.05 14.92 13.41
N SER A 257 16.21 15.26 12.84
CA SER A 257 16.34 15.72 11.46
C SER A 257 15.90 14.65 10.48
N LEU A 258 16.35 13.39 10.66
CA LEU A 258 15.92 12.27 9.81
C LEU A 258 14.41 12.01 9.92
N LYS A 259 13.84 12.06 11.13
CA LYS A 259 12.39 11.85 11.37
C LYS A 259 11.53 12.90 10.67
N LYS A 260 12.03 14.14 10.55
CA LYS A 260 11.33 15.25 9.88
C LYS A 260 11.44 15.21 8.36
N PHE A 261 12.25 14.31 7.78
CA PHE A 261 12.49 14.31 6.34
C PHE A 261 12.73 12.91 5.77
N GLU A 262 13.94 12.35 5.83
CA GLU A 262 14.30 11.07 5.19
C GLU A 262 13.44 9.89 5.62
N LEU A 263 13.01 9.84 6.89
CA LEU A 263 12.26 8.72 7.43
C LEU A 263 10.74 8.82 7.20
N ILE A 264 10.23 9.94 6.66
CA ILE A 264 8.79 10.11 6.42
C ILE A 264 8.25 9.03 5.46
N PRO A 265 8.84 8.81 4.26
CA PRO A 265 8.35 7.79 3.34
C PRO A 265 8.36 6.38 3.94
N PHE A 266 9.41 6.02 4.68
CA PHE A 266 9.49 4.72 5.35
C PHE A 266 8.45 4.56 6.46
N SER A 267 8.25 5.60 7.29
CA SER A 267 7.23 5.58 8.34
C SER A 267 5.83 5.36 7.76
N ASN A 268 5.52 6.04 6.66
CA ASN A 268 4.22 5.90 6.00
C ASN A 268 4.07 4.50 5.39
N ALA A 269 5.07 4.01 4.66
CA ALA A 269 5.05 2.67 4.07
C ALA A 269 4.92 1.56 5.14
N ILE A 270 5.56 1.70 6.30
CA ILE A 270 5.43 0.76 7.43
C ILE A 270 4.01 0.78 7.99
N LYS A 271 3.41 1.96 8.18
CA LYS A 271 1.99 2.09 8.58
C LYS A 271 1.05 1.48 7.55
N ASN A 272 1.41 1.53 6.27
CA ASN A 272 0.71 0.91 5.16
C ASN A 272 1.18 -0.53 4.86
N HIS A 273 1.67 -1.23 5.88
CA HIS A 273 1.96 -2.66 5.87
C HIS A 273 3.02 -3.11 4.85
N ALA A 274 4.11 -2.34 4.72
CA ALA A 274 5.31 -2.78 4.01
C ALA A 274 5.73 -4.20 4.46
N ASP A 275 6.09 -5.04 3.49
CA ASP A 275 6.40 -6.45 3.74
C ASP A 275 7.88 -6.68 4.08
N MET A 276 8.76 -5.97 3.37
CA MET A 276 10.20 -6.08 3.54
C MET A 276 10.86 -4.70 3.45
N VAL A 277 11.87 -4.47 4.28
CA VAL A 277 12.69 -3.25 4.28
C VAL A 277 14.14 -3.63 4.04
N MET A 278 14.76 -3.00 3.05
CA MET A 278 16.20 -3.09 2.82
C MET A 278 16.93 -1.98 3.58
N VAL A 279 17.98 -2.34 4.32
CA VAL A 279 18.78 -1.42 5.13
C VAL A 279 20.12 -1.13 4.46
N ALA A 280 20.38 0.15 4.22
CA ALA A 280 21.54 0.66 3.50
C ALA A 280 22.86 0.51 4.27
N HIS A 281 23.97 0.52 3.53
CA HIS A 281 25.32 0.63 4.08
C HIS A 281 25.74 2.10 4.26
N ILE A 282 25.08 2.82 5.18
CA ILE A 282 25.35 4.24 5.46
C ILE A 282 25.70 4.43 6.94
N LEU A 283 26.79 5.13 7.24
CA LEU A 283 27.15 5.51 8.59
C LEU A 283 26.42 6.80 9.00
N VAL A 284 25.39 6.68 9.82
CA VAL A 284 24.68 7.84 10.38
C VAL A 284 25.32 8.23 11.72
N LYS A 285 26.37 9.05 11.63
CA LYS A 285 27.35 9.25 12.72
C LYS A 285 26.76 9.71 14.06
N LYS A 286 25.66 10.49 14.04
CA LYS A 286 24.98 10.97 15.26
C LYS A 286 23.98 9.97 15.85
N ILE A 287 23.74 8.83 15.20
CA ILE A 287 22.87 7.74 15.69
C ILE A 287 23.73 6.55 16.12
N ASP A 288 24.65 6.14 15.25
CA ASP A 288 25.67 5.14 15.53
C ASP A 288 26.96 5.59 14.86
N SER A 289 27.94 5.99 15.67
CA SER A 289 29.22 6.49 15.17
C SER A 289 30.16 5.39 14.71
N LYS A 290 29.84 4.12 15.02
CA LYS A 290 30.74 2.97 14.82
C LYS A 290 30.33 2.10 13.65
N TYR A 291 29.03 1.89 13.45
CA TYR A 291 28.55 0.92 12.45
C TYR A 291 27.58 1.54 11.45
N PRO A 292 27.64 1.13 10.17
CA PRO A 292 26.63 1.49 9.20
C PRO A 292 25.25 0.97 9.62
N ALA A 293 24.19 1.59 9.11
CA ALA A 293 22.81 1.27 9.42
C ALA A 293 22.50 -0.23 9.32
N SER A 294 23.01 -0.92 8.29
CA SER A 294 22.87 -2.37 8.08
C SER A 294 23.51 -3.25 9.17
N MET A 295 24.29 -2.68 10.08
CA MET A 295 25.00 -3.36 11.16
C MET A 295 24.70 -2.75 12.54
N SER A 296 23.86 -1.71 12.59
CA SER A 296 23.58 -0.95 13.81
C SER A 296 22.32 -1.47 14.49
N LYS A 297 22.46 -1.93 15.74
CA LYS A 297 21.32 -2.30 16.60
C LYS A 297 20.41 -1.09 16.86
N THR A 298 20.99 0.10 17.02
CA THR A 298 20.24 1.35 17.24
C THR A 298 19.33 1.64 16.05
N VAL A 299 19.81 1.46 14.82
CA VAL A 299 19.03 1.70 13.61
C VAL A 299 18.02 0.57 13.34
N ILE A 300 18.45 -0.69 13.39
CA ILE A 300 17.60 -1.83 13.02
C ILE A 300 16.62 -2.18 14.14
N THR A 301 17.11 -2.44 15.34
CA THR A 301 16.26 -2.87 16.46
C THR A 301 15.56 -1.67 17.10
N ASP A 302 16.29 -0.67 17.57
CA ASP A 302 15.69 0.35 18.42
C ASP A 302 14.84 1.34 17.61
N LEU A 303 15.27 1.73 16.41
CA LEU A 303 14.50 2.61 15.54
C LEU A 303 13.48 1.84 14.68
N LEU A 304 13.93 0.96 13.79
CA LEU A 304 13.02 0.31 12.82
C LEU A 304 12.05 -0.68 13.47
N ARG A 305 12.53 -1.62 14.30
CA ARG A 305 11.65 -2.59 14.97
C ARG A 305 10.81 -1.97 16.07
N LYS A 306 11.42 -1.28 17.03
CA LYS A 306 10.71 -0.78 18.22
C LYS A 306 9.97 0.53 17.96
N GLN A 307 10.65 1.60 17.57
CA GLN A 307 9.99 2.91 17.42
C GLN A 307 9.01 2.98 16.25
N TYR A 308 9.35 2.40 15.09
CA TYR A 308 8.43 2.36 13.94
C TYR A 308 7.51 1.14 13.93
N GLY A 309 7.67 0.20 14.87
CA GLY A 309 6.80 -0.98 14.96
C GLY A 309 6.88 -1.90 13.75
N PHE A 310 7.97 -1.86 12.96
CA PHE A 310 8.06 -2.68 11.76
C PHE A 310 8.18 -4.16 12.12
N ASN A 311 7.21 -4.96 11.68
CA ASN A 311 7.14 -6.40 11.98
C ASN A 311 7.47 -7.31 10.78
N GLY A 312 7.68 -6.75 9.59
CA GLY A 312 8.00 -7.51 8.36
C GLY A 312 9.43 -8.05 8.32
N VAL A 313 9.92 -8.43 7.14
CA VAL A 313 11.29 -8.95 6.96
C VAL A 313 12.28 -7.79 6.80
N ILE A 314 13.42 -7.85 7.50
CA ILE A 314 14.52 -6.92 7.30
C ILE A 314 15.62 -7.62 6.52
N ILE A 315 16.01 -7.04 5.39
CA ILE A 315 17.13 -7.50 4.56
C ILE A 315 18.22 -6.42 4.53
N THR A 316 19.47 -6.83 4.43
CA THR A 316 20.57 -5.89 4.19
C THR A 316 20.61 -5.46 2.72
N ASP A 317 21.18 -4.30 2.44
CA ASP A 317 21.76 -4.07 1.11
C ASP A 317 22.91 -5.09 0.86
N ASP A 318 23.46 -5.14 -0.35
CA ASP A 318 24.45 -6.15 -0.71
C ASP A 318 25.75 -6.01 0.11
N MET A 319 25.98 -6.96 1.01
CA MET A 319 27.15 -6.99 1.88
C MET A 319 28.47 -7.15 1.13
N SER A 320 28.45 -7.48 -0.17
CA SER A 320 29.63 -7.52 -1.02
C SER A 320 30.06 -6.13 -1.55
N MET A 321 29.26 -5.07 -1.33
CA MET A 321 29.57 -3.70 -1.73
C MET A 321 30.78 -3.10 -1.00
N GLY A 322 31.47 -2.16 -1.65
CA GLY A 322 32.70 -1.53 -1.14
C GLY A 322 32.54 -0.88 0.24
N ALA A 323 31.37 -0.29 0.55
CA ALA A 323 31.07 0.27 1.87
C ALA A 323 31.21 -0.72 3.03
N ILE A 324 31.07 -2.01 2.77
CA ILE A 324 31.29 -3.08 3.76
C ILE A 324 32.62 -3.77 3.50
N ALA A 325 32.83 -4.28 2.28
CA ALA A 325 33.95 -5.14 1.93
C ALA A 325 35.33 -4.50 2.17
N LYS A 326 35.45 -3.16 2.12
CA LYS A 326 36.71 -2.44 2.39
C LYS A 326 36.98 -2.16 3.87
N HIS A 327 35.95 -2.14 4.71
CA HIS A 327 36.05 -1.69 6.11
C HIS A 327 35.84 -2.79 7.14
N TYR A 328 35.17 -3.88 6.74
CA TYR A 328 34.78 -4.95 7.62
C TYR A 328 35.06 -6.29 6.95
N THR A 329 35.41 -7.28 7.75
CA THR A 329 35.36 -8.66 7.26
C THR A 329 33.89 -9.06 7.07
N LEU A 330 33.58 -9.59 5.89
CA LEU A 330 32.22 -9.95 5.51
C LEU A 330 31.53 -10.87 6.55
N ASN A 331 32.29 -11.82 7.10
CA ASN A 331 31.82 -12.75 8.14
C ASN A 331 31.35 -12.03 9.40
N ASN A 332 32.16 -11.10 9.92
CA ASN A 332 31.81 -10.34 11.13
C ASN A 332 30.68 -9.35 10.85
N ALA A 333 30.65 -8.76 9.65
CA ALA A 333 29.57 -7.87 9.23
C ALA A 333 28.21 -8.59 9.21
N ALA A 334 28.14 -9.79 8.64
CA ALA A 334 26.94 -10.61 8.59
C ALA A 334 26.45 -11.01 10.00
N VAL A 335 27.34 -11.55 10.85
CA VAL A 335 27.02 -11.91 12.25
C VAL A 335 26.50 -10.70 13.02
N ARG A 336 27.15 -9.54 12.87
CA ARG A 336 26.72 -8.29 13.50
C ARG A 336 25.35 -7.83 13.01
N SER A 337 25.09 -7.90 11.71
CA SER A 337 23.80 -7.51 11.13
C SER A 337 22.64 -8.36 11.64
N ILE A 338 22.82 -9.70 11.71
CA ILE A 338 21.83 -10.59 12.33
C ILE A 338 21.64 -10.24 13.80
N ASN A 339 22.72 -9.99 14.54
CA ASN A 339 22.61 -9.60 15.94
C ASN A 339 21.92 -8.25 16.15
N ALA A 340 22.07 -7.31 15.21
CA ALA A 340 21.40 -6.02 15.17
C ALA A 340 19.91 -6.12 14.81
N GLY A 341 19.45 -7.25 14.23
CA GLY A 341 18.03 -7.55 14.01
C GLY A 341 17.62 -7.80 12.55
N SER A 342 18.57 -7.85 11.61
CA SER A 342 18.29 -8.27 10.23
C SER A 342 17.85 -9.74 10.18
N ASN A 343 16.99 -10.08 9.24
CA ASN A 343 16.54 -11.45 9.03
C ASN A 343 17.25 -12.12 7.84
N ILE A 344 17.55 -11.35 6.79
CA ILE A 344 18.22 -11.84 5.59
C ILE A 344 19.50 -11.04 5.35
N ILE A 345 20.59 -11.74 5.06
CA ILE A 345 21.83 -11.17 4.52
C ILE A 345 21.79 -11.34 2.99
N LEU A 346 21.92 -10.22 2.28
CA LEU A 346 22.09 -10.21 0.83
C LEU A 346 23.58 -10.28 0.49
N ILE A 347 23.94 -11.22 -0.39
CA ILE A 347 25.30 -11.38 -0.92
C ILE A 347 25.20 -11.49 -2.45
N GLY A 348 25.40 -10.38 -3.14
CA GLY A 348 25.22 -10.28 -4.59
C GLY A 348 26.29 -11.03 -5.38
N HIS A 349 27.51 -11.12 -4.85
CA HIS A 349 28.66 -11.60 -5.62
C HIS A 349 29.56 -12.58 -4.85
N GLY A 350 30.07 -13.58 -5.58
CA GLY A 350 31.06 -14.54 -5.13
C GLY A 350 30.49 -15.71 -4.32
N ASN A 351 30.44 -16.90 -4.91
CA ASN A 351 29.99 -18.11 -4.20
C ASN A 351 30.79 -18.39 -2.92
N GLN A 352 32.08 -18.05 -2.90
CA GLN A 352 32.90 -18.21 -1.70
C GLN A 352 32.48 -17.26 -0.57
N ASN A 353 32.04 -16.05 -0.89
CA ASN A 353 31.49 -15.11 0.08
C ASN A 353 30.24 -15.70 0.74
N VAL A 354 29.34 -16.30 -0.06
CA VAL A 354 28.13 -16.98 0.42
C VAL A 354 28.49 -18.12 1.38
N ARG A 355 29.41 -19.00 0.98
CA ARG A 355 29.86 -20.13 1.81
C ARG A 355 30.51 -19.66 3.11
N SER A 356 31.32 -18.61 3.04
CA SER A 356 32.00 -18.04 4.21
C SER A 356 31.01 -17.44 5.21
N VAL A 357 30.04 -16.64 4.74
CA VAL A 357 29.00 -16.07 5.60
C VAL A 357 28.12 -17.16 6.21
N TYR A 358 27.68 -18.12 5.41
CA TYR A 358 26.90 -19.26 5.91
C TYR A 358 27.61 -19.97 7.06
N ASN A 359 28.88 -20.34 6.86
CA ASN A 359 29.68 -21.02 7.88
C ASN A 359 29.92 -20.14 9.11
N SER A 360 30.11 -18.83 8.91
CA SER A 360 30.26 -17.89 10.02
C SER A 360 29.00 -17.77 10.86
N LEU A 361 27.82 -17.70 10.25
CA LEU A 361 26.54 -17.66 10.97
C LEU A 361 26.30 -18.97 11.72
N TYR A 362 26.58 -20.11 11.08
CA TYR A 362 26.47 -21.42 11.72
C TYR A 362 27.39 -21.52 12.96
N LYS A 363 28.68 -21.16 12.82
CA LYS A 363 29.62 -21.14 13.94
C LYS A 363 29.21 -20.16 15.05
N ALA A 364 28.69 -18.99 14.67
CA ALA A 364 28.22 -17.99 15.62
C ALA A 364 27.03 -18.49 16.45
N VAL A 365 26.21 -19.40 15.92
CA VAL A 365 25.16 -20.06 16.71
C VAL A 365 25.75 -21.14 17.60
N GLN A 366 26.65 -21.97 17.07
CA GLN A 366 27.31 -23.04 17.84
C GLN A 366 28.08 -22.53 19.05
N ASN A 367 28.69 -21.34 18.96
CA ASN A 367 29.43 -20.73 20.06
C ASN A 367 28.60 -19.70 20.87
N HIS A 368 27.27 -19.69 20.69
CA HIS A 368 26.33 -18.80 21.38
C HIS A 368 26.51 -17.29 21.15
N THR A 369 27.32 -16.86 20.18
CA THR A 369 27.38 -15.45 19.72
C THR A 369 26.03 -15.00 19.15
N ILE A 370 25.26 -15.93 18.57
CA ILE A 370 23.86 -15.75 18.16
C ILE A 370 23.04 -16.85 18.82
N SER A 371 22.02 -16.50 19.59
CA SER A 371 21.08 -17.50 20.14
C SER A 371 20.28 -18.16 19.01
N GLU A 372 20.03 -19.48 19.08
CA GLU A 372 19.18 -20.16 18.10
C GLU A 372 17.74 -19.61 18.08
N ASP A 373 17.19 -19.14 19.21
CA ASP A 373 15.88 -18.47 19.26
C ASP A 373 15.80 -17.24 18.33
N LYS A 374 16.89 -16.46 18.21
CA LYS A 374 16.98 -15.33 17.27
C LYS A 374 16.92 -15.79 15.82
N ILE A 375 17.53 -16.94 15.52
CA ILE A 375 17.44 -17.58 14.20
C ILE A 375 16.01 -18.04 13.95
N ASN A 376 15.38 -18.75 14.89
CA ASN A 376 14.00 -19.23 14.79
C ASN A 376 13.01 -18.09 14.52
N LYS A 377 13.11 -16.99 15.27
CA LYS A 377 12.27 -15.79 15.06
C LYS A 377 12.47 -15.14 13.70
N SER A 378 13.69 -15.15 13.18
CA SER A 378 13.98 -14.62 11.84
C SER A 378 13.41 -15.52 10.75
N VAL A 379 13.63 -16.83 10.85
CA VAL A 379 13.10 -17.81 9.89
C VAL A 379 11.58 -17.84 9.93
N TYR A 380 10.95 -17.73 11.10
CA TYR A 380 9.49 -17.60 11.21
C TYR A 380 8.94 -16.45 10.35
N LYS A 381 9.55 -15.26 10.42
CA LYS A 381 9.14 -14.10 9.61
C LYS A 381 9.35 -14.36 8.11
N ILE A 382 10.45 -15.00 7.75
CA ILE A 382 10.77 -15.35 6.36
C ILE A 382 9.73 -16.33 5.81
N LEU A 383 9.44 -17.43 6.51
CA LEU A 383 8.43 -18.41 6.10
C LEU A 383 7.03 -17.81 6.07
N SER A 384 6.67 -16.99 7.06
CA SER A 384 5.41 -16.24 7.07
C SER A 384 5.21 -15.41 5.81
N LEU A 385 6.26 -14.70 5.38
CA LEU A 385 6.19 -13.88 4.17
C LEU A 385 6.07 -14.75 2.91
N LYS A 386 6.81 -15.85 2.81
CA LYS A 386 6.70 -16.80 1.70
C LYS A 386 5.30 -17.40 1.61
N GLN A 387 4.70 -17.75 2.75
CA GLN A 387 3.33 -18.27 2.82
C GLN A 387 2.29 -17.20 2.48
N LYS A 388 2.47 -15.95 2.94
CA LYS A 388 1.58 -14.81 2.61
C LYS A 388 1.40 -14.65 1.10
N TYR A 389 2.48 -14.81 0.34
CA TYR A 389 2.48 -14.70 -1.13
C TYR A 389 2.31 -16.03 -1.86
N LYS A 390 2.10 -17.13 -1.12
CA LYS A 390 1.92 -18.49 -1.65
C LYS A 390 3.05 -18.88 -2.63
N LEU A 391 4.28 -18.54 -2.26
CA LEU A 391 5.43 -18.84 -3.10
C LEU A 391 5.51 -20.35 -3.35
N ASN A 392 6.00 -20.71 -4.54
CA ASN A 392 6.18 -22.10 -4.95
C ASN A 392 7.34 -22.19 -5.95
N ASN A 393 7.82 -23.41 -6.17
CA ASN A 393 8.90 -23.71 -7.12
C ASN A 393 8.35 -24.14 -8.49
N ASN A 394 7.11 -23.75 -8.86
CA ASN A 394 6.56 -24.15 -10.15
C ASN A 394 7.21 -23.36 -11.29
N ASN A 395 7.44 -24.06 -12.39
CA ASN A 395 7.96 -23.48 -13.61
C ASN A 395 6.94 -22.51 -14.21
N VAL A 396 7.43 -21.45 -14.85
CA VAL A 396 6.62 -20.53 -15.65
C VAL A 396 6.71 -20.89 -17.14
N PRO A 397 5.63 -20.68 -17.92
CA PRO A 397 5.64 -20.93 -19.35
C PRO A 397 6.49 -19.88 -20.10
N PRO A 398 6.80 -20.11 -21.39
CA PRO A 398 7.42 -19.09 -22.24
C PRO A 398 6.62 -17.78 -22.26
N VAL A 399 7.34 -16.65 -22.25
CA VAL A 399 6.74 -15.31 -22.19
C VAL A 399 6.34 -14.81 -23.58
N ASN A 400 5.09 -14.37 -23.74
CA ASN A 400 4.65 -13.64 -24.93
C ASN A 400 5.04 -12.16 -24.82
N VAL A 401 6.23 -11.83 -25.31
CA VAL A 401 6.82 -10.47 -25.24
C VAL A 401 5.95 -9.42 -25.94
N MET A 402 5.32 -9.76 -27.07
CA MET A 402 4.46 -8.82 -27.79
C MET A 402 3.25 -8.39 -26.94
N SER A 403 2.57 -9.35 -26.33
CA SER A 403 1.44 -9.10 -25.43
C SER A 403 1.87 -8.32 -24.18
N LEU A 404 3.01 -8.68 -23.61
CA LEU A 404 3.58 -7.99 -22.45
C LEU A 404 3.89 -6.52 -22.80
N ASN A 405 4.60 -6.27 -23.90
CA ASN A 405 4.94 -4.92 -24.35
C ASN A 405 3.70 -4.09 -24.69
N LYS A 406 2.64 -4.70 -25.25
CA LYS A 406 1.36 -4.00 -25.48
C LYS A 406 0.78 -3.47 -24.16
N GLN A 407 0.81 -4.28 -23.10
CA GLN A 407 0.30 -3.91 -21.79
C GLN A 407 1.18 -2.86 -21.10
N ILE A 408 2.51 -2.96 -21.22
CA ILE A 408 3.43 -1.95 -20.71
C ILE A 408 3.17 -0.61 -21.41
N LYS A 409 3.10 -0.60 -22.76
CA LYS A 409 2.78 0.61 -23.54
C LYS A 409 1.45 1.22 -23.11
N GLN A 410 0.40 0.40 -22.97
CA GLN A 410 -0.91 0.87 -22.50
C GLN A 410 -0.83 1.45 -21.10
N THR A 411 -0.10 0.84 -20.18
CA THR A 411 0.05 1.33 -18.80
C THR A 411 0.79 2.66 -18.76
N ILE A 412 1.88 2.79 -19.52
CA ILE A 412 2.66 4.04 -19.64
C ILE A 412 1.80 5.15 -20.27
N ALA A 413 1.06 4.82 -21.34
CA ALA A 413 0.21 5.76 -22.07
C ALA A 413 -1.08 6.13 -21.31
N ASN A 414 -1.58 5.27 -20.42
CA ASN A 414 -2.77 5.47 -19.58
C ASN A 414 -2.51 6.49 -18.45
N ASN A 415 -1.93 7.62 -18.82
CA ASN A 415 -1.56 8.66 -17.87
C ASN A 415 -2.75 9.47 -17.37
N ASN A 416 -3.87 9.58 -18.09
CA ASN A 416 -4.78 10.68 -17.76
C ASN A 416 -6.22 10.62 -18.27
N LYS A 417 -6.79 9.50 -18.76
CA LYS A 417 -8.21 9.56 -19.20
C LYS A 417 -9.16 9.81 -18.03
N THR A 418 -9.05 9.05 -16.95
CA THR A 418 -9.94 9.22 -15.79
C THR A 418 -9.60 10.48 -14.98
N SER A 419 -8.30 10.77 -14.75
CA SER A 419 -7.88 11.94 -13.95
C SER A 419 -8.22 13.26 -14.65
N ASN A 420 -7.96 13.40 -15.97
CA ASN A 420 -8.35 14.60 -16.69
C ASN A 420 -9.86 14.76 -16.76
N ILE A 421 -10.62 13.67 -16.93
CA ILE A 421 -12.09 13.75 -16.89
C ILE A 421 -12.55 14.22 -15.51
N GLN A 422 -12.05 13.66 -14.40
CA GLN A 422 -12.43 14.09 -13.05
C GLN A 422 -12.08 15.57 -12.80
N ILE A 423 -10.87 16.01 -13.16
CA ILE A 423 -10.42 17.40 -12.99
C ILE A 423 -11.28 18.35 -13.83
N THR A 424 -11.47 18.04 -15.12
CA THR A 424 -12.25 18.85 -16.05
C THR A 424 -13.72 18.91 -15.63
N LEU A 425 -14.29 17.78 -15.20
CA LEU A 425 -15.69 17.69 -14.81
C LEU A 425 -15.96 18.51 -13.55
N LYS A 426 -15.12 18.39 -12.51
CA LYS A 426 -15.26 19.19 -11.28
C LYS A 426 -15.11 20.68 -11.55
N LYS A 427 -14.08 21.08 -12.32
CA LYS A 427 -13.87 22.47 -12.71
C LYS A 427 -15.06 23.03 -13.50
N ASN A 428 -15.57 22.29 -14.48
CA ASN A 428 -16.71 22.72 -15.28
C ASN A 428 -18.00 22.81 -14.46
N ILE A 429 -18.25 21.86 -13.55
CA ILE A 429 -19.39 21.94 -12.61
C ILE A 429 -19.27 23.21 -11.77
N ALA A 430 -18.11 23.45 -11.13
CA ALA A 430 -17.88 24.62 -10.30
C ALA A 430 -18.06 25.94 -11.08
N THR A 431 -17.50 26.03 -12.29
CA THR A 431 -17.62 27.22 -13.13
C THR A 431 -19.06 27.47 -13.55
N LYS A 432 -19.75 26.46 -14.10
CA LYS A 432 -21.14 26.60 -14.57
C LYS A 432 -22.11 26.91 -13.43
N ALA A 433 -21.88 26.33 -12.25
CA ALA A 433 -22.72 26.54 -11.09
C ALA A 433 -22.69 28.00 -10.58
N LYS A 434 -21.58 28.74 -10.75
CA LYS A 434 -21.53 30.19 -10.44
C LYS A 434 -22.54 31.01 -11.24
N ASP A 435 -22.83 30.57 -12.47
CA ASP A 435 -23.79 31.22 -13.36
C ASP A 435 -25.21 30.66 -13.20
N GLY A 436 -25.46 29.75 -12.27
CA GLY A 436 -26.77 29.08 -12.18
C GLY A 436 -26.99 28.02 -13.28
N LYS A 437 -25.93 27.47 -13.87
CA LYS A 437 -25.97 26.50 -14.99
C LYS A 437 -25.45 25.12 -14.59
N ILE A 438 -25.66 24.13 -15.47
CA ILE A 438 -25.06 22.80 -15.42
C ILE A 438 -24.18 22.55 -16.67
N ILE A 439 -23.35 21.51 -16.64
CA ILE A 439 -22.40 21.18 -17.72
C ILE A 439 -23.05 20.71 -19.04
N ASN A 440 -24.32 20.28 -19.02
CA ASN A 440 -25.04 19.75 -20.20
C ASN A 440 -26.10 20.70 -20.75
N ALA A 441 -26.29 21.87 -20.14
CA ALA A 441 -27.32 22.81 -20.55
C ALA A 441 -26.78 24.24 -20.52
N GLU A 442 -27.25 25.04 -21.47
CA GLU A 442 -26.89 26.45 -21.62
C GLU A 442 -27.78 27.41 -20.81
N PHE A 443 -28.87 26.88 -20.25
CA PHE A 443 -29.89 27.60 -19.50
C PHE A 443 -29.52 27.83 -18.04
N ASN A 444 -30.15 28.83 -17.43
CA ASN A 444 -29.88 29.28 -16.08
C ASN A 444 -31.12 29.07 -15.20
N VAL A 445 -30.91 28.59 -13.97
CA VAL A 445 -31.93 28.65 -12.94
C VAL A 445 -32.37 30.10 -12.73
N MET A 446 -33.67 30.33 -12.53
CA MET A 446 -34.34 31.63 -12.33
C MET A 446 -34.33 32.62 -13.49
N ASN A 447 -33.57 32.38 -14.56
CA ASN A 447 -33.48 33.31 -15.69
C ASN A 447 -34.00 32.71 -17.01
N THR A 448 -34.38 31.43 -17.02
CA THR A 448 -34.95 30.76 -18.20
C THR A 448 -36.34 30.22 -17.86
N ASN A 449 -37.30 30.38 -18.77
CA ASN A 449 -38.63 29.74 -18.70
C ASN A 449 -38.66 28.43 -19.47
N ILE A 450 -39.55 27.52 -19.09
CA ILE A 450 -39.68 26.23 -19.80
C ILE A 450 -40.02 26.39 -21.29
N GLU A 451 -40.81 27.40 -21.66
CA GLU A 451 -41.17 27.68 -23.05
C GLU A 451 -39.95 27.97 -23.92
N THR A 452 -38.94 28.66 -23.37
CA THR A 452 -37.66 28.89 -24.04
C THR A 452 -36.95 27.58 -24.37
N ILE A 453 -37.07 26.58 -23.49
CA ILE A 453 -36.47 25.27 -23.68
C ILE A 453 -37.24 24.50 -24.75
N TRP A 454 -38.57 24.49 -24.71
CA TRP A 454 -39.37 23.84 -25.74
C TRP A 454 -39.13 24.43 -27.13
N ASN A 455 -39.05 25.76 -27.24
CA ASN A 455 -38.77 26.41 -28.51
C ASN A 455 -37.38 26.04 -29.06
N LYS A 456 -36.39 25.85 -28.18
CA LYS A 456 -35.01 25.59 -28.60
C LYS A 456 -34.68 24.10 -28.76
N TRP A 457 -35.19 23.26 -27.88
CA TRP A 457 -34.83 21.85 -27.76
C TRP A 457 -35.97 20.91 -28.15
N GLY A 458 -37.16 21.43 -28.43
CA GLY A 458 -38.36 20.64 -28.71
C GLY A 458 -39.00 20.07 -27.45
N LYS A 459 -40.01 19.24 -27.67
CA LYS A 459 -40.72 18.52 -26.61
C LYS A 459 -39.78 17.57 -25.87
N GLU A 460 -39.96 17.48 -24.55
CA GLU A 460 -39.23 16.58 -23.67
C GLU A 460 -39.51 15.10 -23.96
N ASP A 461 -38.58 14.22 -23.59
CA ASP A 461 -38.76 12.77 -23.73
C ASP A 461 -39.78 12.24 -22.70
N SER A 462 -39.78 12.81 -21.50
CA SER A 462 -40.77 12.50 -20.46
C SER A 462 -40.94 13.68 -19.50
N SER A 463 -42.11 13.76 -18.87
CA SER A 463 -42.46 14.81 -17.92
C SER A 463 -43.29 14.24 -16.78
N ALA A 464 -42.98 14.63 -15.54
CA ALA A 464 -43.72 14.19 -14.37
C ALA A 464 -43.91 15.33 -13.37
N TYR A 465 -45.13 15.49 -12.85
CA TYR A 465 -45.38 16.39 -11.73
C TYR A 465 -44.96 15.71 -10.43
N VAL A 466 -44.13 16.38 -9.64
CA VAL A 466 -43.65 15.92 -8.34
C VAL A 466 -44.34 16.76 -7.28
N ALA A 467 -45.37 16.20 -6.63
CA ALA A 467 -46.18 16.90 -5.64
C ALA A 467 -45.34 17.47 -4.48
N ALA A 468 -44.38 16.69 -3.98
CA ALA A 468 -43.47 17.10 -2.92
C ALA A 468 -42.51 18.22 -3.32
N ALA A 469 -42.41 18.57 -4.60
CA ALA A 469 -41.63 19.69 -5.09
C ALA A 469 -42.50 20.69 -5.86
N LYS A 470 -43.84 20.56 -5.74
CA LYS A 470 -44.90 21.34 -6.40
C LYS A 470 -44.60 21.74 -7.84
N GLY A 471 -43.88 20.90 -8.57
CA GLY A 471 -43.26 21.27 -9.84
C GLY A 471 -43.22 20.11 -10.81
N THR A 472 -43.17 20.46 -12.08
CA THR A 472 -43.02 19.54 -13.19
C THR A 472 -41.53 19.35 -13.49
N TYR A 473 -41.12 18.09 -13.64
CA TYR A 473 -39.78 17.69 -14.02
C TYR A 473 -39.79 17.11 -15.42
N SER A 474 -39.24 17.85 -16.39
CA SER A 474 -39.10 17.42 -17.78
C SER A 474 -37.70 16.87 -18.05
N THR A 475 -37.62 15.67 -18.60
CA THR A 475 -36.37 14.94 -18.87
C THR A 475 -36.04 14.97 -20.36
N TYR A 476 -34.79 15.30 -20.66
CA TYR A 476 -34.19 15.20 -21.98
C TYR A 476 -33.06 14.16 -21.95
N LEU A 477 -33.38 12.90 -22.26
CA LEU A 477 -32.50 11.73 -22.15
C LEU A 477 -31.25 11.86 -22.99
N LYS A 478 -31.40 12.23 -24.28
CA LYS A 478 -30.26 12.40 -25.20
C LYS A 478 -29.31 13.52 -24.77
N LYS A 479 -29.78 14.46 -23.94
CA LYS A 479 -29.00 15.59 -23.44
C LYS A 479 -28.48 15.37 -22.02
N ASN A 480 -28.93 14.33 -21.32
CA ASN A 480 -28.62 14.04 -19.93
C ASN A 480 -29.05 15.15 -18.94
N VAL A 481 -30.21 15.76 -19.17
CA VAL A 481 -30.71 16.91 -18.39
C VAL A 481 -32.13 16.69 -17.89
N VAL A 482 -32.43 17.17 -16.68
CA VAL A 482 -33.79 17.36 -16.17
C VAL A 482 -33.99 18.82 -15.76
N PHE A 483 -35.15 19.39 -16.12
CA PHE A 483 -35.59 20.73 -15.75
C PHE A 483 -36.76 20.65 -14.78
N GLY A 484 -36.65 21.28 -13.60
CA GLY A 484 -37.73 21.46 -12.64
C GLY A 484 -38.32 22.87 -12.73
N TYR A 485 -39.64 22.97 -12.95
CA TYR A 485 -40.35 24.24 -13.15
C TYR A 485 -41.83 24.14 -12.78
N GLU A 486 -42.50 25.27 -12.62
CA GLU A 486 -43.96 25.36 -12.55
C GLU A 486 -44.52 25.78 -13.92
N LYS A 487 -45.77 25.42 -14.24
CA LYS A 487 -46.36 25.65 -15.57
C LYS A 487 -46.19 27.12 -16.02
N GLY A 488 -45.48 27.36 -17.12
CA GLY A 488 -45.20 28.72 -17.64
C GLY A 488 -44.19 29.55 -16.84
N HIS A 489 -43.61 28.99 -15.78
CA HIS A 489 -42.69 29.69 -14.88
C HIS A 489 -41.21 29.43 -15.20
N LYS A 490 -40.37 30.14 -14.46
CA LYS A 490 -38.90 30.02 -14.46
C LYS A 490 -38.45 28.66 -13.96
N ILE A 491 -37.37 28.13 -14.53
CA ILE A 491 -36.72 26.92 -14.05
C ILE A 491 -36.15 27.16 -12.66
N PHE A 492 -36.59 26.39 -11.66
CA PHE A 492 -36.07 26.48 -10.29
C PHE A 492 -35.01 25.41 -9.97
N GLU A 493 -34.92 24.33 -10.75
CA GLU A 493 -33.88 23.29 -10.62
C GLU A 493 -33.39 22.80 -11.99
N LEU A 494 -32.07 22.71 -12.15
CA LEU A 494 -31.39 22.09 -13.27
C LEU A 494 -30.60 20.88 -12.78
N ARG A 495 -30.83 19.70 -13.37
CA ARG A 495 -30.11 18.47 -13.03
C ARG A 495 -29.35 17.94 -14.22
N SER A 496 -28.10 17.53 -13.99
CA SER A 496 -27.30 16.76 -14.94
C SER A 496 -27.11 15.34 -14.41
N PHE A 497 -27.38 14.37 -15.26
CA PHE A 497 -27.09 12.94 -15.04
C PHE A 497 -26.06 12.43 -16.06
N ASP A 498 -25.11 13.28 -16.45
CA ASP A 498 -24.05 12.94 -17.41
C ASP A 498 -23.32 11.64 -17.00
N PRO A 499 -23.19 10.65 -17.90
CA PRO A 499 -22.55 9.38 -17.56
C PRO A 499 -21.12 9.51 -16.99
N ARG A 500 -20.41 10.60 -17.33
CA ARG A 500 -19.06 10.88 -16.82
C ARG A 500 -19.06 11.21 -15.32
N LEU A 501 -20.19 11.55 -14.72
CA LEU A 501 -20.29 11.78 -13.27
C LEU A 501 -19.91 10.54 -12.47
N LYS A 502 -20.06 9.34 -13.04
CA LYS A 502 -19.65 8.08 -12.39
C LYS A 502 -18.14 7.98 -12.14
N TYR A 503 -17.32 8.87 -12.72
CA TYR A 503 -15.91 8.97 -12.37
C TYR A 503 -15.65 9.71 -11.04
N LEU A 504 -16.64 10.41 -10.46
CA LEU A 504 -16.49 11.20 -9.25
C LEU A 504 -16.98 10.42 -8.01
N SER A 505 -16.14 10.34 -6.99
CA SER A 505 -16.49 9.86 -5.65
C SER A 505 -16.90 11.01 -4.73
N ILE A 506 -17.43 10.69 -3.55
CA ILE A 506 -17.70 11.65 -2.48
C ILE A 506 -16.44 12.45 -2.12
N ASN A 507 -15.30 11.77 -2.00
CA ASN A 507 -14.03 12.41 -1.66
C ASN A 507 -13.56 13.35 -2.77
N ASP A 508 -13.79 13.01 -4.04
CA ASP A 508 -13.45 13.90 -5.16
C ASP A 508 -14.20 15.23 -5.11
N ILE A 509 -15.47 15.21 -4.69
CA ILE A 509 -16.30 16.39 -4.52
C ILE A 509 -15.82 17.19 -3.30
N LYS A 510 -15.70 16.57 -2.13
CA LYS A 510 -15.25 17.25 -0.89
C LYS A 510 -13.86 17.89 -1.05
N ASN A 511 -12.93 17.20 -1.72
CA ASN A 511 -11.59 17.73 -1.96
C ASN A 511 -11.57 18.94 -2.89
N HIS A 512 -12.57 19.10 -3.77
CA HIS A 512 -12.61 20.21 -4.72
C HIS A 512 -13.45 21.39 -4.23
N PHE A 513 -14.62 21.11 -3.63
CA PHE A 513 -15.57 22.12 -3.18
C PHE A 513 -15.41 22.50 -1.70
N GLY A 514 -14.57 21.77 -0.94
CA GLY A 514 -14.33 22.01 0.47
C GLY A 514 -15.39 21.38 1.39
N SER A 515 -15.60 22.00 2.55
CA SER A 515 -16.63 21.57 3.51
C SER A 515 -18.04 21.82 2.96
N PRO A 516 -18.94 20.83 2.98
CA PRO A 516 -20.29 21.01 2.50
C PRO A 516 -21.14 21.87 3.44
N SER A 517 -22.10 22.61 2.87
CA SER A 517 -23.12 23.34 3.62
C SER A 517 -24.09 22.40 4.35
N SER A 518 -24.37 21.23 3.77
CA SER A 518 -25.14 20.16 4.43
C SER A 518 -24.79 18.78 3.87
N GLU A 519 -24.93 17.75 4.69
CA GLU A 519 -24.69 16.35 4.34
C GLU A 519 -25.66 15.46 5.12
N TYR A 520 -26.45 14.65 4.42
CA TYR A 520 -27.44 13.76 5.05
C TYR A 520 -27.73 12.53 4.17
N ILE A 521 -28.37 11.53 4.76
CA ILE A 521 -28.80 10.30 4.08
C ILE A 521 -30.32 10.29 3.99
N THR A 522 -30.87 9.98 2.81
CA THR A 522 -32.32 9.88 2.59
C THR A 522 -32.86 8.51 2.96
N SER A 523 -34.18 8.41 3.14
CA SER A 523 -34.90 7.14 3.34
C SER A 523 -34.68 6.14 2.19
N ASN A 524 -34.35 6.62 0.99
CA ASN A 524 -34.05 5.80 -0.18
C ASN A 524 -32.60 5.29 -0.23
N ASN A 525 -31.84 5.48 0.86
CA ASN A 525 -30.43 5.11 0.99
C ASN A 525 -29.53 5.86 -0.02
N GLU A 526 -29.75 7.17 -0.15
CA GLU A 526 -28.91 8.06 -0.94
C GLU A 526 -28.22 9.05 -0.02
N LYS A 527 -26.93 9.29 -0.26
CA LYS A 527 -26.17 10.33 0.41
C LYS A 527 -26.20 11.61 -0.40
N ILE A 528 -26.71 12.67 0.22
CA ILE A 528 -26.82 14.00 -0.38
C ILE A 528 -25.80 14.93 0.25
N ILE A 529 -25.08 15.67 -0.60
CA ILE A 529 -24.10 16.68 -0.18
C ILE A 529 -24.43 17.99 -0.90
N THR A 530 -24.52 19.11 -0.18
CA THR A 530 -24.86 20.41 -0.77
C THR A 530 -23.83 21.49 -0.48
N TYR A 531 -23.67 22.44 -1.40
CA TYR A 531 -22.83 23.63 -1.26
C TYR A 531 -23.61 24.88 -1.66
N SER A 532 -23.48 25.96 -0.91
CA SER A 532 -23.98 27.28 -1.29
C SER A 532 -23.10 27.88 -2.39
N ILE A 533 -23.72 28.38 -3.47
CA ILE A 533 -23.01 29.01 -4.58
C ILE A 533 -23.80 30.21 -5.12
N SER A 534 -23.28 31.41 -4.90
CA SER A 534 -24.02 32.66 -5.16
C SER A 534 -25.38 32.62 -4.43
N SER A 535 -26.49 32.90 -5.12
CA SER A 535 -27.86 32.79 -4.60
C SER A 535 -28.49 31.40 -4.74
N ASN A 536 -27.75 30.40 -5.25
CA ASN A 536 -28.24 29.05 -5.52
C ASN A 536 -27.57 28.01 -4.62
N MET A 537 -28.08 26.78 -4.68
CA MET A 537 -27.51 25.61 -4.02
C MET A 537 -27.07 24.57 -5.06
N LEU A 538 -25.88 24.01 -4.87
CA LEU A 538 -25.35 22.89 -5.65
C LEU A 538 -25.51 21.60 -4.83
N LYS A 539 -26.24 20.62 -5.36
CA LYS A 539 -26.58 19.34 -4.72
C LYS A 539 -25.96 18.17 -5.48
N PHE A 540 -25.27 17.28 -4.78
CA PHE A 540 -24.68 16.04 -5.30
C PHE A 540 -25.36 14.82 -4.66
N VAL A 541 -25.73 13.83 -5.46
CA VAL A 541 -26.48 12.64 -4.98
C VAL A 541 -25.69 11.36 -5.24
N PHE A 542 -25.50 10.56 -4.20
CA PHE A 542 -24.72 9.32 -4.21
C PHE A 542 -25.55 8.13 -3.70
N PRO A 543 -25.91 7.16 -4.56
CA PRO A 543 -26.66 5.97 -4.13
C PRO A 543 -25.77 5.06 -3.29
N LEU A 544 -26.20 4.70 -2.08
CA LEU A 544 -25.46 3.84 -1.15
C LEU A 544 -25.69 2.34 -1.38
N LYS A 545 -26.54 1.97 -2.35
CA LYS A 545 -26.84 0.57 -2.70
C LYS A 545 -25.72 -0.14 -3.47
N ASN A 546 -24.65 0.57 -3.87
CA ASN A 546 -23.55 0.03 -4.70
C ASN A 546 -22.24 -0.07 -3.90
N GLN A 547 -21.47 -1.15 -4.12
CA GLN A 547 -20.14 -1.35 -3.50
C GLN A 547 -19.11 -0.28 -3.90
N ASN A 548 -19.35 0.45 -4.98
CA ASN A 548 -18.51 1.56 -5.45
C ASN A 548 -19.37 2.83 -5.55
N ILE A 549 -19.50 3.56 -4.44
CA ILE A 549 -20.35 4.76 -4.33
C ILE A 549 -19.80 5.86 -5.25
N LYS A 550 -20.50 6.11 -6.36
CA LYS A 550 -20.18 7.13 -7.37
C LYS A 550 -21.31 8.14 -7.50
N LEU A 551 -20.97 9.34 -7.94
CA LEU A 551 -21.95 10.40 -8.18
C LEU A 551 -22.96 9.94 -9.24
N ASP A 552 -24.24 9.99 -8.90
CA ASP A 552 -25.31 9.63 -9.82
C ASP A 552 -25.70 10.80 -10.70
N HIS A 553 -26.11 11.89 -10.03
CA HIS A 553 -26.43 13.14 -10.66
C HIS A 553 -26.07 14.29 -9.71
N TYR A 554 -25.99 15.49 -10.26
CA TYR A 554 -25.95 16.71 -9.46
C TYR A 554 -26.98 17.71 -9.98
N SER A 555 -27.33 18.68 -9.15
CA SER A 555 -28.31 19.70 -9.50
C SER A 555 -27.89 21.05 -8.96
N ILE A 556 -28.23 22.10 -9.70
CA ILE A 556 -28.24 23.47 -9.19
C ILE A 556 -29.69 23.92 -9.07
N TYR A 557 -30.04 24.54 -7.96
CA TYR A 557 -31.41 24.95 -7.69
C TYR A 557 -31.48 26.21 -6.84
N ASN A 558 -32.58 26.94 -6.97
CA ASN A 558 -32.86 28.09 -6.12
C ASN A 558 -33.46 27.60 -4.79
N PRO A 559 -32.81 27.86 -3.64
CA PRO A 559 -33.25 27.32 -2.37
C PRO A 559 -34.55 27.94 -1.83
N GLU A 560 -34.92 29.16 -2.23
CA GLU A 560 -36.15 29.81 -1.75
C GLU A 560 -37.38 29.14 -2.37
N ILE A 561 -37.39 28.97 -3.69
CA ILE A 561 -38.49 28.32 -4.40
C ILE A 561 -38.52 26.82 -4.11
N ALA A 562 -37.36 26.16 -4.15
CA ALA A 562 -37.31 24.72 -3.88
C ALA A 562 -37.73 24.38 -2.44
N LYS A 563 -37.38 25.19 -1.44
CA LYS A 563 -37.89 25.00 -0.07
C LYS A 563 -39.38 25.29 0.01
N ASN A 564 -39.86 26.40 -0.53
CA ASN A 564 -41.31 26.73 -0.54
C ASN A 564 -42.17 25.64 -1.20
N ASN A 565 -41.57 24.91 -2.14
CA ASN A 565 -42.20 23.81 -2.85
C ASN A 565 -42.03 22.44 -2.19
N MET A 566 -41.08 22.29 -1.25
CA MET A 566 -40.85 21.08 -0.43
C MET A 566 -41.35 21.19 1.02
N SER A 567 -41.69 22.40 1.48
CA SER A 567 -42.11 22.68 2.86
C SER A 567 -43.59 23.06 2.94
N LYS A 568 -44.49 22.17 2.50
CA LYS A 568 -45.87 22.04 3.02
C LYS A 568 -46.34 20.61 2.83
#